data_AF-A0A7U9KRT1-F1
#
_entry.id   AF-A0A7U9KRT1-F1
#
_cell.length_a   1.000
_cell.length_b   1.000
_cell.length_c   1.000
_cell.angle_alpha   90.00
_cell.angle_beta   90.00
_cell.angle_gamma   90.00
#
_symmetry.space_group_name_H-M   'P 1'
#
loop_
_entity.id
_entity.type
_entity.pdbx_description
1 polymer ?
#
loop_
_entity_poly.entity_id
_entity_poly.type
_entity_poly.pdbx_seq_one_letter_code
_entity_poly.pdbx_strand_id
1 'polypeptide(L)' 'MSTTELVWFKSSYSGSSGDSCVEVAVTEQAVCVRDSKDVSRPHFAVRRGEWRGSWAS' A
#
# COMPACT_ATOMS: atom_id res chain seq x y z
N MET A 1 -4.56 9.82 19.61
CA MET A 1 -4.15 8.59 18.91
C MET A 1 -3.01 8.97 18.00
N SER A 2 -1.80 8.44 18.26
CA SER A 2 -0.63 8.74 17.42
C SER A 2 -0.74 7.84 16.20
N THR A 3 -1.46 8.31 15.19
CA THR A 3 -1.48 7.68 13.87
C THR A 3 -0.09 7.87 13.31
N THR A 4 0.70 6.79 13.22
CA THR A 4 1.96 6.81 12.47
C THR A 4 1.62 7.35 11.08
N GLU A 5 2.15 8.53 10.73
CA GLU A 5 1.87 9.14 9.43
C GLU A 5 2.42 8.23 8.34
N LEU A 6 1.51 7.59 7.60
CA LEU A 6 1.86 6.70 6.51
C LEU A 6 2.39 7.54 5.35
N VAL A 7 3.65 7.32 4.96
CA VAL A 7 4.25 7.95 3.78
C VAL A 7 3.84 7.15 2.55
N TRP A 8 2.99 7.74 1.70
CA TRP A 8 2.40 7.09 0.53
C TRP A 8 3.21 7.35 -0.73
N PHE A 9 3.45 6.30 -1.51
CA PHE A 9 4.11 6.33 -2.80
C PHE A 9 3.17 5.87 -3.91
N LYS A 10 3.11 6.61 -5.00
CA LYS A 10 2.29 6.27 -6.18
C LYS A 10 3.08 5.36 -7.12
N SER A 11 2.45 4.30 -7.63
CA SER A 11 3.11 3.35 -8.53
C SER A 11 3.36 3.93 -9.93
N SER A 12 4.50 3.57 -10.55
CA SER A 12 4.91 4.03 -11.89
C SER A 12 4.15 3.38 -13.05
N TYR A 13 3.38 2.30 -12.84
CA TYR A 13 2.43 1.72 -13.81
C TYR A 13 1.11 2.48 -13.88
N SER A 14 1.22 3.80 -13.80
CA SER A 14 0.18 4.73 -14.21
C SER A 14 0.19 4.74 -15.74
N GLY A 15 -0.66 3.95 -16.39
CA GLY A 15 -0.78 3.98 -17.85
C GLY A 15 -0.96 5.41 -18.37
N SER A 16 -0.59 5.67 -19.63
CA SER A 16 -0.43 7.00 -20.24
C SER A 16 -1.65 7.97 -20.16
N SER A 17 -2.77 7.52 -19.59
CA SER A 17 -3.99 8.30 -19.33
C SER A 17 -4.16 8.71 -17.85
N GLY A 18 -3.18 8.44 -16.98
CA GLY A 18 -3.19 8.88 -15.56
C GLY A 18 -4.16 8.10 -14.66
N ASP A 19 -4.64 6.94 -15.13
CA ASP A 19 -5.87 6.34 -14.63
C ASP A 19 -5.70 5.09 -13.74
N SER A 20 -4.47 4.76 -13.31
CA SER A 20 -4.22 3.64 -12.38
C SER A 20 -3.28 4.05 -11.25
N CYS A 21 -3.57 3.87 -9.96
CA CYS A 21 -4.80 3.90 -9.13
C CYS A 21 -4.44 3.41 -7.72
N VAL A 22 -3.18 3.07 -7.43
CA VAL A 22 -2.79 2.55 -6.12
C VAL A 22 -1.63 3.33 -5.51
N GLU A 23 -1.75 3.58 -4.22
CA GLU A 23 -0.70 4.15 -3.39
C GLU A 23 -0.29 3.12 -2.34
N VAL A 24 1.00 3.04 -2.09
CA VAL A 24 1.59 2.08 -1.14
C VAL A 24 2.32 2.85 -0.04
N ALA A 25 2.11 2.47 1.21
CA ALA A 25 2.89 2.95 2.35
C ALA A 25 3.52 1.75 3.06
N VAL A 26 4.81 1.86 3.36
CA VAL A 26 5.55 0.80 4.04
C VAL A 26 5.87 1.27 5.45
N THR A 27 5.46 0.47 6.44
CA THR A 27 5.83 0.64 7.85
C THR A 27 6.70 -0.52 8.30
N GLU A 28 7.20 -0.42 9.54
CA GLU A 28 7.93 -1.53 10.17
C GLU A 28 7.06 -2.79 10.32
N GLN A 29 5.74 -2.63 10.43
CA GLN A 29 4.82 -3.71 10.78
C GLN A 29 4.04 -4.26 9.57
N ALA A 30 3.75 -3.40 8.59
CA ALA A 30 2.86 -3.72 7.49
C ALA A 30 3.16 -2.94 6.21
N VAL A 31 2.71 -3.51 5.09
CA VAL A 31 2.59 -2.82 3.81
C VAL A 31 1.11 -2.47 3.63
N CYS A 32 0.83 -1.18 3.53
CA CYS A 32 -0.50 -0.65 3.30
C CYS A 32 -0.68 -0.32 1.81
N VAL A 33 -1.80 -0.70 1.22
CA VAL A 33 -2.17 -0.44 -0.18
C VAL A 33 -3.55 0.21 -0.19
N ARG A 34 -3.71 1.34 -0.86
CA ARG A 34 -5.00 2.00 -1.05
C ARG A 34 -5.23 2.38 -2.50
N ASP A 35 -6.49 2.60 -2.82
CA ASP A 35 -6.86 3.21 -4.09
C ASP A 35 -6.61 4.74 -4.03
N SER A 36 -5.94 5.28 -5.05
CA SER A 36 -5.58 6.69 -5.15
C SER A 36 -6.80 7.57 -5.49
N LYS A 37 -7.87 7.00 -6.05
CA LYS A 37 -9.08 7.73 -6.44
C LYS A 37 -10.10 7.80 -5.29
N ASP A 38 -10.03 6.89 -4.33
CA ASP A 38 -10.94 6.81 -3.19
C ASP A 38 -10.19 6.58 -1.87
N VAL A 39 -9.46 7.63 -1.44
CA VAL A 39 -8.69 7.65 -0.19
C VAL A 39 -9.57 7.62 1.07
N SER A 40 -10.88 7.75 0.92
CA SER A 40 -11.86 7.66 2.01
C SER A 40 -12.13 6.21 2.43
N ARG A 41 -11.89 5.26 1.52
CA ARG A 41 -12.03 3.84 1.81
C ARG A 41 -10.87 3.35 2.68
N PRO A 42 -11.10 2.34 3.53
CA PRO A 42 -10.04 1.69 4.29
C PRO A 42 -8.95 1.15 3.36
N HIS A 43 -7.69 1.39 3.72
CA HIS A 43 -6.56 0.80 3.02
C HIS A 43 -6.41 -0.67 3.42
N PHE A 44 -5.98 -1.50 2.48
CA PHE A 44 -5.62 -2.89 2.74
C PHE A 44 -4.23 -2.94 3.38
N ALA A 45 -4.05 -3.70 4.48
CA ALA A 45 -2.78 -3.80 5.17
C ALA A 45 -2.31 -5.26 5.27
N VAL A 46 -1.16 -5.56 4.69
CA VAL A 46 -0.51 -6.86 4.76
C VAL A 46 0.60 -6.81 5.81
N ARG A 47 0.55 -7.67 6.82
CA ARG A 47 1.60 -7.75 7.84
C ARG A 47 2.91 -8.27 7.23
N ARG A 48 4.05 -7.67 7.61
CA ARG A 48 5.38 -8.07 7.11
C ARG A 48 5.76 -9.52 7.43
N GLY A 49 5.24 -10.09 8.52
CA GLY A 49 5.48 -11.49 8.89
C GLY A 49 4.94 -12.50 7.87
N GLU A 50 3.81 -12.18 7.25
CA GLU A 50 3.12 -13.02 6.26
C GLU A 50 3.79 -12.96 4.87
N TRP A 51 4.42 -11.82 4.53
CA TRP A 51 5.12 -11.65 3.25
C TRP A 51 6.31 -12.60 3.10
N ARG A 52 6.92 -13.02 4.22
CA ARG A 52 8.14 -13.82 4.24
C ARG A 52 7.92 -15.33 4.15
N GLY A 53 6.67 -15.80 4.07
CA GLY A 53 6.32 -17.21 4.20
C GLY A 53 6.10 -18.01 2.92
N SER A 54 5.93 -17.38 1.74
CA SER A 54 5.36 -18.11 0.58
C SER A 54 6.34 -18.59 -0.49
N TRP A 55 7.64 -18.27 -0.42
CA TRP A 55 8.62 -18.75 -1.41
C TRP A 55 9.40 -20.00 -0.94
N ALA A 56 9.32 -20.36 0.34
CA ALA A 56 10.05 -21.51 0.87
C ALA A 56 9.24 -22.81 0.70
N SER A 57 9.00 -23.24 -0.53
CA SER A 57 8.65 -24.62 -0.90
C SER A 57 9.06 -24.89 -2.33
#